data_AF-A0A4Z1D9B8-F1
#
_entry.id   AF-A0A4Z1D9B8-F1
#
_cell.length_a   1.000
_cell.length_b   1.000
_cell.length_c   1.000
_cell.angle_alpha   90.00
_cell.angle_beta   90.00
_cell.angle_gamma   90.00
#
_symmetry.space_group_name_H-M   'P 1'
#
loop_
_entity.id
_entity.type
_entity.pdbx_description
1 polymer ?
#
loop_
_entity_poly.entity_id
_entity_poly.type
_entity_poly.pdbx_seq_one_letter_code
_entity_poly.pdbx_strand_id
1 'polypeptide(L)'
;MAATETLTAERILEATEEVLRRHGPAKATVVDVARALGVSHGSVYRHFRTKAALREAVTKRWLDRTSERLAVIAGEETPVEERLRDWLATLFEAKRHKAGDDPELFATYSVLAEESGATVGEHITDLTAQLARIIEDGAESGTFRAADPAAEARAVFQATARFHDPCYAREWQQPGIEEDFKMIVDLLIRGLGAPARP
;
A
#
# COMPACT_ATOMS: atom_id res chain seq x y z
N MET A 1 -34.98 -19.86 0.78
CA MET A 1 -34.30 -19.71 -0.53
C MET A 1 -33.26 -18.62 -0.37
N ALA A 2 -31.97 -18.95 -0.43
CA ALA A 2 -30.91 -17.94 -0.36
C ALA A 2 -30.99 -17.10 -1.64
N ALA A 3 -31.01 -15.77 -1.49
CA ALA A 3 -30.93 -14.87 -2.62
C ALA A 3 -29.66 -15.20 -3.42
N THR A 4 -29.79 -15.41 -4.72
CA THR A 4 -28.64 -15.48 -5.63
C THR A 4 -27.99 -14.11 -5.64
N GLU A 5 -27.04 -13.87 -4.73
CA GLU A 5 -26.22 -12.65 -4.78
C GLU A 5 -25.54 -12.58 -6.14
N THR A 6 -25.71 -11.45 -6.83
CA THR A 6 -25.08 -11.18 -8.12
C THR A 6 -23.57 -11.38 -8.03
N LEU A 7 -22.99 -12.09 -8.99
CA LEU A 7 -21.55 -12.22 -9.12
C LEU A 7 -20.98 -10.86 -9.54
N THR A 8 -20.10 -10.30 -8.73
CA THR A 8 -19.42 -9.02 -9.00
C THR A 8 -17.92 -9.24 -9.07
N ALA A 9 -17.20 -8.28 -9.69
CA ALA A 9 -15.74 -8.29 -9.68
C ALA A 9 -15.21 -8.34 -8.24
N GLU A 10 -15.80 -7.56 -7.33
CA GLU A 10 -15.39 -7.49 -5.93
C GLU A 10 -15.49 -8.84 -5.21
N ARG A 11 -16.61 -9.55 -5.35
CA ARG A 11 -16.79 -10.89 -4.76
C ARG A 11 -15.80 -11.90 -5.32
N ILE A 12 -15.45 -11.77 -6.60
CA ILE A 12 -14.40 -12.61 -7.21
C ILE A 12 -13.04 -12.31 -6.59
N LEU A 13 -12.69 -11.04 -6.36
CA LEU A 13 -11.43 -10.65 -5.72
C LEU A 13 -11.37 -11.11 -4.25
N GLU A 14 -12.47 -11.05 -3.50
CA GLU A 14 -12.56 -11.58 -2.13
C GLU A 14 -12.35 -13.09 -2.07
N ALA A 15 -13.02 -13.84 -2.95
CA ALA A 15 -12.79 -15.27 -3.05
C ALA A 15 -11.36 -15.60 -3.51
N THR A 16 -10.77 -14.75 -4.35
CA THR A 16 -9.38 -14.92 -4.80
C THR A 16 -8.40 -14.70 -3.64
N GLU A 17 -8.60 -13.67 -2.82
CA GLU A 17 -7.86 -13.46 -1.57
C GLU A 17 -7.89 -14.70 -0.67
N GLU A 18 -9.06 -15.29 -0.47
CA GLU A 18 -9.22 -16.48 0.37
C GLU A 18 -8.57 -17.73 -0.23
N VAL A 19 -8.69 -17.93 -1.54
CA VAL A 19 -8.02 -19.03 -2.26
C VAL A 19 -6.50 -18.88 -2.20
N LEU A 20 -5.99 -17.65 -2.35
CA LEU A 20 -4.57 -17.33 -2.22
C LEU A 20 -4.07 -17.61 -0.80
N ARG A 21 -4.83 -17.20 0.23
CA ARG A 21 -4.53 -17.49 1.63
C ARG A 21 -4.43 -18.99 1.90
N ARG A 22 -5.35 -19.79 1.37
CA ARG A 22 -5.39 -21.25 1.63
C ARG A 22 -4.36 -22.08 0.87
N HIS A 23 -3.99 -21.65 -0.34
CA HIS A 23 -3.23 -22.49 -1.26
C HIS A 23 -1.89 -21.88 -1.69
N GLY A 24 -1.66 -20.61 -1.41
CA GLY A 24 -0.53 -19.83 -1.90
C GLY A 24 -0.63 -19.51 -3.40
N PRO A 25 0.24 -18.61 -3.90
CA PRO A 25 0.14 -18.08 -5.26
C PRO A 25 0.39 -19.15 -6.32
N ALA A 26 1.27 -20.12 -6.05
CA ALA A 26 1.65 -21.17 -6.98
C ALA A 26 0.50 -22.13 -7.29
N LYS A 27 -0.29 -22.52 -6.28
CA LYS A 27 -1.35 -23.54 -6.42
C LYS A 27 -2.74 -22.96 -6.64
N ALA A 28 -2.98 -21.69 -6.29
CA ALA A 28 -4.27 -21.04 -6.51
C ALA A 28 -4.66 -21.03 -8.00
N THR A 29 -5.87 -21.50 -8.30
CA THR A 29 -6.44 -21.49 -9.66
C THR A 29 -7.76 -20.73 -9.72
N VAL A 30 -8.11 -20.26 -10.93
CA VAL A 30 -9.41 -19.62 -11.19
C VAL A 30 -10.56 -20.63 -11.01
N VAL A 31 -10.29 -21.93 -11.15
CA VAL A 31 -11.26 -23.00 -10.85
C VAL A 31 -11.56 -23.08 -9.35
N ASP A 32 -10.54 -22.92 -8.49
CA ASP A 32 -10.74 -22.89 -7.04
C ASP A 32 -11.56 -21.67 -6.62
N VAL A 33 -11.33 -20.51 -7.25
CA VAL A 33 -12.13 -19.30 -7.06
C VAL A 33 -13.58 -19.52 -7.46
N ALA A 34 -13.81 -20.08 -8.65
CA ALA A 34 -15.17 -20.38 -9.14
C ALA A 34 -15.90 -21.38 -8.21
N ARG A 35 -15.18 -22.41 -7.74
CA ARG A 35 -15.69 -23.39 -6.77
C ARG A 35 -16.05 -22.73 -5.44
N ALA A 36 -15.20 -21.84 -4.92
CA ALA A 36 -15.47 -21.11 -3.68
C ALA A 36 -16.73 -20.24 -3.76
N LEU A 37 -17.04 -19.72 -4.95
CA LEU A 37 -18.22 -18.89 -5.21
C LEU A 37 -19.46 -19.68 -5.64
N GLY A 38 -19.34 -20.99 -5.86
CA GLY A 38 -20.43 -21.81 -6.39
C GLY A 38 -20.86 -21.44 -7.83
N VAL A 39 -19.93 -20.89 -8.63
CA VAL A 39 -20.20 -20.45 -10.01
C VAL A 39 -19.38 -21.24 -11.03
N SER A 40 -19.74 -21.11 -12.31
CA SER A 40 -18.93 -21.68 -13.38
C SER A 40 -17.61 -20.92 -13.55
N HIS A 41 -16.56 -21.62 -13.98
CA HIS A 41 -15.29 -20.99 -14.35
C HIS A 41 -15.46 -19.92 -15.45
N GLY A 42 -16.37 -20.16 -16.40
CA GLY A 42 -16.72 -19.20 -17.44
C GLY A 42 -17.33 -17.91 -16.90
N SER A 43 -18.02 -17.97 -15.75
CA SER A 43 -18.54 -16.77 -15.07
C SER A 43 -17.43 -15.87 -14.56
N VAL A 44 -16.35 -16.45 -14.01
CA VAL A 44 -15.17 -15.69 -13.56
C VAL A 44 -14.44 -15.06 -14.75
N TYR A 45 -14.26 -15.79 -15.85
CA TYR A 45 -13.59 -15.28 -17.05
C TYR A 45 -14.33 -14.12 -17.74
N ARG A 46 -15.65 -13.97 -17.53
CA ARG A 46 -16.41 -12.80 -18.00
C ARG A 46 -15.96 -11.50 -17.33
N HIS A 47 -15.50 -11.57 -16.07
CA HIS A 47 -14.97 -10.41 -15.35
C HIS A 47 -13.46 -10.26 -15.56
N PHE A 48 -12.71 -11.36 -15.52
CA PHE A 48 -11.25 -11.35 -15.64
C PHE A 48 -10.82 -12.32 -16.73
N ARG A 49 -10.50 -11.79 -17.92
CA ARG A 49 -10.26 -12.59 -19.14
C ARG A 49 -9.14 -13.62 -19.00
N THR A 50 -8.19 -13.43 -18.09
CA THR A 50 -7.05 -14.33 -17.86
C THR A 50 -6.77 -14.50 -16.37
N LYS A 51 -6.06 -15.58 -16.01
CA LYS A 51 -5.54 -15.76 -14.64
C LYS A 51 -4.60 -14.62 -14.23
N ALA A 52 -3.80 -14.12 -15.17
CA ALA A 52 -2.92 -12.98 -14.93
C ALA A 52 -3.72 -11.71 -14.59
N ALA A 53 -4.79 -11.40 -15.34
CA ALA A 53 -5.64 -10.25 -15.06
C ALA A 53 -6.33 -10.35 -13.69
N LEU A 54 -6.74 -11.55 -13.27
CA LEU A 54 -7.29 -11.76 -11.93
C LEU A 54 -6.23 -11.53 -10.83
N ARG A 55 -5.01 -12.03 -11.04
CA ARG A 55 -3.89 -11.83 -10.10
C ARG A 55 -3.48 -10.37 -10.01
N GLU A 56 -3.40 -9.68 -11.14
CA GLU A 56 -3.09 -8.25 -11.19
C GLU A 56 -4.14 -7.44 -10.43
N ALA A 57 -5.42 -7.70 -10.68
CA ALA A 57 -6.52 -7.01 -10.01
C ALA A 57 -6.56 -7.25 -8.50
N VAL A 58 -6.29 -8.48 -8.04
CA VAL A 58 -6.29 -8.78 -6.60
C VAL A 58 -5.05 -8.20 -5.90
N THR A 59 -3.89 -8.18 -6.57
CA THR A 59 -2.68 -7.49 -6.08
C THR A 59 -2.92 -5.98 -5.99
N LYS A 60 -3.50 -5.37 -7.03
CA LYS A 60 -3.85 -3.95 -7.05
C LYS A 60 -4.79 -3.61 -5.88
N ARG A 61 -5.88 -4.37 -5.70
CA ARG A 61 -6.80 -4.20 -4.57
C ARG A 61 -6.08 -4.27 -3.21
N TRP A 62 -5.16 -5.22 -3.04
CA TRP A 62 -4.40 -5.35 -1.80
C TRP A 62 -3.48 -4.14 -1.52
N LEU A 63 -2.89 -3.56 -2.57
CA LEU A 63 -2.07 -2.34 -2.49
C LEU A 63 -2.92 -1.09 -2.24
N ASP A 64 -4.02 -0.92 -2.98
CA ASP A 64 -4.91 0.24 -2.96
C ASP A 64 -5.53 0.48 -1.58
N ARG A 65 -5.90 -0.58 -0.82
CA ARG A 65 -6.47 -0.45 0.54
C ARG A 65 -5.62 0.41 1.49
N THR A 66 -4.29 0.36 1.34
CA THR A 66 -3.40 1.22 2.13
C THR A 66 -3.34 2.63 1.54
N SER A 67 -3.32 2.74 0.20
CA SER A 67 -3.27 4.03 -0.49
C SER A 67 -4.49 4.90 -0.25
N GLU A 68 -5.69 4.31 -0.21
CA GLU A 68 -6.94 5.05 0.04
C GLU A 68 -6.96 5.74 1.41
N ARG A 69 -6.49 5.05 2.45
CA ARG A 69 -6.37 5.63 3.80
C ARG A 69 -5.34 6.76 3.85
N LEU A 70 -4.23 6.57 3.16
CA LEU A 70 -3.15 7.55 3.07
C LEU A 70 -3.59 8.80 2.27
N ALA A 71 -4.40 8.63 1.24
CA ALA A 71 -4.97 9.73 0.47
C ALA A 71 -5.91 10.61 1.30
N VAL A 72 -6.66 10.02 2.24
CA VAL A 72 -7.46 10.78 3.22
C VAL A 72 -6.55 11.66 4.06
N ILE A 73 -5.53 11.07 4.70
CA ILE A 73 -4.56 11.80 5.54
C ILE A 73 -3.90 12.92 4.73
N ALA A 74 -3.45 12.66 3.50
CA ALA A 74 -2.82 13.66 2.63
C ALA A 74 -3.75 14.84 2.29
N GLY A 75 -5.06 14.68 2.41
CA GLY A 75 -6.06 15.73 2.19
C GLY A 75 -6.59 16.40 3.46
N GLU A 76 -6.12 16.03 4.65
CA GLU A 76 -6.56 16.64 5.91
C GLU A 76 -6.03 18.07 6.09
N GLU A 77 -6.79 18.89 6.81
CA GLU A 77 -6.45 20.26 7.20
C GLU A 77 -5.71 20.31 8.56
N THR A 78 -4.78 19.37 8.78
CA THR A 78 -3.89 19.33 9.95
C THR A 78 -2.57 20.05 9.66
N PRO A 79 -1.80 20.46 10.68
CA PRO A 79 -0.45 21.00 10.47
C PRO A 79 0.39 20.06 9.60
N VAL A 80 1.07 20.59 8.57
CA VAL A 80 1.73 19.76 7.55
C VAL A 80 2.80 18.81 8.10
N GLU A 81 3.46 19.18 9.22
CA GLU A 81 4.41 18.31 9.93
C GLU A 81 3.73 17.10 10.57
N GLU A 82 2.54 17.31 11.16
CA GLU A 82 1.71 16.27 11.75
C GLU A 82 1.18 15.35 10.64
N ARG A 83 0.63 15.94 9.57
CA ARG A 83 0.12 15.21 8.42
C ARG A 83 1.18 14.33 7.75
N LEU A 84 2.41 14.85 7.58
CA LEU A 84 3.52 14.06 7.02
C LEU A 84 3.92 12.91 7.96
N ARG A 85 3.96 13.16 9.26
CA ARG A 85 4.25 12.12 10.27
C ARG A 85 3.17 11.04 10.27
N ASP A 86 1.90 11.41 10.26
CA ASP A 86 0.77 10.49 10.29
C ASP A 86 0.67 9.67 9.00
N TRP A 87 0.96 10.28 7.85
CA TRP A 87 1.02 9.57 6.57
C TRP A 87 2.12 8.49 6.60
N LEU A 88 3.33 8.84 7.02
CA LEU A 88 4.45 7.88 7.10
C LEU A 88 4.18 6.78 8.13
N ALA A 89 3.62 7.15 9.30
CA ALA A 89 3.29 6.21 10.37
C ALA A 89 2.21 5.23 9.91
N THR A 90 1.16 5.72 9.27
CA THR A 90 0.07 4.89 8.74
C THR A 90 0.56 3.91 7.67
N LEU A 91 1.48 4.34 6.80
CA LEU A 91 2.08 3.45 5.81
C LEU A 91 2.87 2.34 6.51
N PHE A 92 3.75 2.69 7.46
CA PHE A 92 4.55 1.72 8.20
C PHE A 92 3.68 0.74 8.98
N GLU A 93 2.71 1.23 9.75
CA GLU A 93 1.78 0.39 10.51
C GLU A 93 0.99 -0.56 9.62
N ALA A 94 0.49 -0.08 8.47
CA ALA A 94 -0.24 -0.93 7.53
C ALA A 94 0.64 -2.05 6.97
N LYS A 95 1.91 -1.75 6.64
CA LYS A 95 2.87 -2.75 6.13
C LYS A 95 3.27 -3.74 7.22
N ARG A 96 3.55 -3.24 8.43
CA ARG A 96 3.88 -4.04 9.61
C ARG A 96 2.75 -4.98 10.01
N HIS A 97 1.51 -4.49 10.06
CA HIS A 97 0.33 -5.28 10.38
C HIS A 97 0.09 -6.36 9.32
N LYS A 98 0.15 -6.01 8.03
CA LYS A 98 0.06 -6.99 6.93
C LYS A 98 1.12 -8.10 7.08
N ALA A 99 2.36 -7.76 7.44
CA ALA A 99 3.43 -8.74 7.61
C ALA A 99 3.34 -9.56 8.91
N GLY A 100 2.72 -9.02 9.97
CA GLY A 100 2.60 -9.66 11.29
C GLY A 100 1.37 -10.54 11.44
N ASP A 101 0.21 -10.06 11.00
CA ASP A 101 -1.09 -10.70 11.24
C ASP A 101 -1.34 -11.92 10.33
N ASP A 102 -0.90 -11.84 9.08
CA ASP A 102 -1.02 -12.93 8.10
C ASP A 102 0.27 -13.05 7.25
N PRO A 103 1.37 -13.58 7.83
CA PRO A 103 2.67 -13.65 7.16
C PRO A 103 2.64 -14.47 5.86
N GLU A 104 1.78 -15.49 5.77
CA GLU A 104 1.62 -16.32 4.58
C GLU A 104 0.96 -15.54 3.44
N LEU A 105 -0.09 -14.78 3.74
CA LEU A 105 -0.73 -13.90 2.77
C LEU A 105 0.19 -12.75 2.35
N PHE A 106 0.95 -12.19 3.29
CA PHE A 106 1.96 -11.17 2.97
C PHE A 106 3.00 -11.71 1.98
N ALA A 107 3.61 -12.87 2.28
CA ALA A 107 4.55 -13.53 1.38
C ALA A 107 3.94 -13.83 0.01
N THR A 108 2.66 -14.24 -0.02
CA THR A 108 1.91 -14.47 -1.26
C THR A 108 1.81 -13.20 -2.10
N TYR A 109 1.44 -12.07 -1.50
CA TYR A 109 1.33 -10.79 -2.20
C TYR A 109 2.68 -10.19 -2.57
N SER A 110 3.74 -10.42 -1.79
CA SER A 110 5.10 -10.02 -2.17
C SER A 110 5.53 -10.68 -3.48
N VAL A 111 5.29 -11.98 -3.63
CA VAL A 111 5.58 -12.70 -4.88
C VAL A 111 4.73 -12.17 -6.04
N LEU A 112 3.42 -11.97 -5.82
CA LEU A 112 2.54 -11.46 -6.88
C LEU A 112 2.87 -10.02 -7.29
N ALA A 113 3.34 -9.20 -6.36
CA ALA A 113 3.79 -7.83 -6.61
C ALA A 113 5.09 -7.81 -7.43
N GLU A 114 6.05 -8.69 -7.12
CA GLU A 114 7.28 -8.87 -7.92
C GLU A 114 6.96 -9.32 -9.36
N GLU A 115 5.97 -10.20 -9.54
CA GLU A 115 5.48 -10.62 -10.86
C GLU A 115 4.76 -9.49 -11.63
N SER A 116 4.27 -8.46 -10.91
CA SER A 116 3.39 -7.40 -11.44
C SER A 116 4.04 -6.01 -11.34
N GLY A 117 5.21 -5.85 -11.98
CA GLY A 117 6.00 -4.62 -11.89
C GLY A 117 5.26 -3.33 -12.27
N ALA A 118 4.32 -3.39 -13.23
CA ALA A 118 3.49 -2.24 -13.61
C ALA A 118 2.57 -1.79 -12.46
N THR A 119 1.85 -2.72 -11.82
CA THR A 119 0.96 -2.44 -10.69
C THR A 119 1.72 -1.88 -9.49
N VAL A 120 2.92 -2.39 -9.22
CA VAL A 120 3.79 -1.85 -8.15
C VAL A 120 4.27 -0.44 -8.50
N GLY A 121 4.66 -0.20 -9.76
CA GLY A 121 5.06 1.12 -10.24
C GLY A 121 3.94 2.16 -10.12
N GLU A 122 2.70 1.79 -10.48
CA GLU A 122 1.51 2.64 -10.29
C GLU A 122 1.27 2.94 -8.81
N HIS A 123 1.35 1.92 -7.94
CA HIS A 123 1.18 2.10 -6.50
C HIS A 123 2.23 3.05 -5.90
N ILE A 124 3.50 2.89 -6.25
CA ILE A 124 4.57 3.79 -5.77
C ILE A 124 4.36 5.21 -6.33
N THR A 125 3.91 5.34 -7.58
CA THR A 125 3.60 6.65 -8.18
C THR A 125 2.49 7.34 -7.39
N ASP A 126 1.42 6.63 -7.03
CA ASP A 126 0.33 7.19 -6.23
C ASP A 126 0.80 7.60 -4.82
N LEU A 127 1.55 6.74 -4.12
CA LEU A 127 2.09 7.05 -2.79
C LEU A 127 3.01 8.29 -2.81
N THR A 128 3.89 8.38 -3.79
CA THR A 128 4.79 9.53 -3.93
C THR A 128 4.05 10.81 -4.33
N ALA A 129 2.95 10.71 -5.09
CA ALA A 129 2.10 11.85 -5.40
C ALA A 129 1.37 12.39 -4.16
N GLN A 130 0.90 11.50 -3.27
CA GLN A 130 0.28 11.91 -2.01
C GLN A 130 1.27 12.63 -1.08
N LEU A 131 2.50 12.10 -0.95
CA LEU A 131 3.58 12.80 -0.24
C LEU A 131 3.90 14.16 -0.87
N ALA A 132 3.94 14.24 -2.20
CA ALA A 132 4.23 15.49 -2.91
C ALA A 132 3.19 16.57 -2.58
N ARG A 133 1.90 16.21 -2.50
CA ARG A 133 0.84 17.12 -2.05
C ARG A 133 1.09 17.64 -0.63
N ILE A 134 1.47 16.76 0.31
CA ILE A 134 1.75 17.19 1.69
C ILE A 134 2.91 18.19 1.73
N ILE A 135 3.96 17.93 0.95
CA ILE A 135 5.16 18.76 0.88
C ILE A 135 4.87 20.08 0.15
N GLU A 136 4.05 20.08 -0.89
CA GLU A 136 3.60 21.27 -1.63
C GLU A 136 2.84 22.22 -0.72
N ASP A 137 1.82 21.74 0.01
CA ASP A 137 1.08 22.54 1.00
C ASP A 137 2.01 23.12 2.09
N GLY A 138 3.05 22.36 2.46
CA GLY A 138 4.06 22.82 3.41
C GLY A 138 4.98 23.91 2.84
N ALA A 139 5.30 23.84 1.55
CA ALA A 139 6.04 24.88 0.85
C ALA A 139 5.21 26.15 0.67
N GLU A 140 3.92 26.02 0.32
CA GLU A 140 2.98 27.13 0.17
C GLU A 140 2.74 27.87 1.49
N SER A 141 2.63 27.14 2.60
CA SER A 141 2.51 27.72 3.95
C SER A 141 3.82 28.29 4.50
N GLY A 142 4.96 28.01 3.84
CA GLY A 142 6.29 28.39 4.30
C GLY A 142 6.83 27.55 5.48
N THR A 143 6.15 26.46 5.82
CA THR A 143 6.58 25.51 6.86
C THR A 143 7.77 24.67 6.37
N PHE A 144 7.73 24.25 5.10
CA PHE A 144 8.79 23.46 4.46
C PHE A 144 9.59 24.27 3.42
N ARG A 145 10.81 23.83 3.19
CA ARG A 145 11.72 24.25 2.13
C ARG A 145 11.80 23.18 1.07
N ALA A 146 10.85 23.19 0.15
CA ALA A 146 10.84 22.29 -0.99
C ALA A 146 10.83 23.09 -2.29
N ALA A 147 11.98 23.19 -2.96
CA ALA A 147 12.07 23.81 -4.28
C ALA A 147 11.43 22.94 -5.37
N ASP A 148 11.47 21.62 -5.18
CA ASP A 148 10.78 20.63 -6.01
C ASP A 148 10.07 19.63 -5.07
N PRO A 149 8.79 19.89 -4.71
CA PRO A 149 8.02 19.02 -3.83
C PRO A 149 7.95 17.56 -4.30
N ALA A 150 7.94 17.33 -5.61
CA ALA A 150 7.90 15.98 -6.16
C ALA A 150 9.24 15.25 -5.98
N ALA A 151 10.38 15.94 -6.13
CA ALA A 151 11.69 15.35 -5.84
C ALA A 151 11.88 15.07 -4.35
N GLU A 152 11.50 16.01 -3.48
CA GLU A 152 11.52 15.83 -2.02
C GLU A 152 10.64 14.65 -1.59
N ALA A 153 9.44 14.51 -2.15
CA ALA A 153 8.55 13.38 -1.87
C ALA A 153 9.19 12.03 -2.22
N ARG A 154 9.85 11.93 -3.38
CA ARG A 154 10.60 10.72 -3.77
C ARG A 154 11.75 10.46 -2.81
N ALA A 155 12.48 11.50 -2.39
CA ALA A 155 13.58 11.36 -1.43
C ALA A 155 13.09 10.89 -0.05
N VAL A 156 12.00 11.45 0.47
CA VAL A 156 11.35 11.02 1.73
C VAL A 156 10.90 9.56 1.63
N PHE A 157 10.24 9.18 0.53
CA PHE A 157 9.79 7.81 0.32
C PHE A 157 10.96 6.82 0.30
N GLN A 158 12.06 7.16 -0.39
CA GLN A 158 13.28 6.35 -0.46
C GLN A 158 14.02 6.29 0.89
N ALA A 159 14.15 7.42 1.59
CA ALA A 159 14.81 7.48 2.90
C ALA A 159 14.08 6.64 3.96
N THR A 160 12.79 6.43 3.80
CA THR A 160 11.95 5.61 4.69
C THR A 160 11.71 4.18 4.19
N ALA A 161 12.37 3.75 3.10
CA ALA A 161 12.16 2.44 2.48
C ALA A 161 12.28 1.26 3.46
N ARG A 162 13.18 1.36 4.46
CA ARG A 162 13.33 0.36 5.53
C ARG A 162 12.04 0.02 6.26
N PHE A 163 11.05 0.91 6.27
CA PHE A 163 9.80 0.79 7.02
C PHE A 163 8.59 0.42 6.16
N HIS A 164 8.74 0.25 4.85
CA HIS A 164 7.59 -0.07 3.98
C HIS A 164 7.90 -0.97 2.79
N ASP A 165 9.18 -1.09 2.41
CA ASP A 165 9.62 -2.01 1.38
C ASP A 165 9.64 -3.47 1.91
N PRO A 166 8.91 -4.41 1.26
CA PRO A 166 8.84 -5.80 1.69
C PRO A 166 10.17 -6.52 1.90
N CYS A 167 11.28 -6.08 1.27
CA CYS A 167 12.58 -6.70 1.49
C CYS A 167 13.07 -6.57 2.94
N TYR A 168 12.59 -5.56 3.68
CA TYR A 168 12.89 -5.34 5.10
C TYR A 168 11.81 -5.92 6.05
N ALA A 169 10.81 -6.65 5.55
CA ALA A 169 9.65 -7.07 6.36
C ALA A 169 10.02 -7.87 7.63
N ARG A 170 11.14 -8.61 7.61
CA ARG A 170 11.66 -9.35 8.77
C ARG A 170 12.13 -8.43 9.91
N GLU A 171 12.50 -7.20 9.60
CA GLU A 171 12.96 -6.20 10.58
C GLU A 171 11.79 -5.50 11.26
N TRP A 172 10.62 -5.43 10.63
CA TRP A 172 9.47 -4.68 11.16
C TRP A 172 8.91 -5.22 12.48
N GLN A 173 9.26 -6.44 12.88
CA GLN A 173 8.86 -7.02 14.17
C GLN A 173 9.96 -6.98 15.23
N GLN A 174 11.14 -6.43 14.90
CA GLN A 174 12.25 -6.37 15.84
C GLN A 174 12.03 -5.27 16.89
N PRO A 175 12.48 -5.48 18.14
CA PRO A 175 12.49 -4.42 19.15
C PRO A 175 13.24 -3.18 18.66
N GLY A 176 12.72 -1.99 18.97
CA GLY A 176 13.35 -0.71 18.61
C GLY A 176 13.03 -0.18 17.22
N ILE A 177 12.37 -0.94 16.34
CA ILE A 177 12.04 -0.48 14.98
C ILE A 177 11.15 0.77 14.96
N GLU A 178 10.25 0.90 15.94
CA GLU A 178 9.39 2.08 16.09
C GLU A 178 10.18 3.31 16.55
N GLU A 179 11.23 3.10 17.35
CA GLU A 179 12.15 4.15 17.79
C GLU A 179 12.99 4.64 16.60
N ASP A 180 13.55 3.72 15.82
CA ASP A 180 14.29 4.01 14.58
C ASP A 180 13.42 4.78 13.59
N PHE A 181 12.16 4.36 13.43
CA PHE A 181 11.17 5.03 12.59
C PHE A 181 10.94 6.48 13.03
N LYS A 182 10.70 6.71 14.33
CA LYS A 182 10.53 8.06 14.87
C LYS A 182 11.76 8.94 14.63
N MET A 183 12.96 8.41 14.88
CA MET A 183 14.20 9.15 14.69
C MET A 183 14.41 9.59 13.24
N ILE A 184 14.15 8.71 12.26
CA ILE A 184 14.30 9.08 10.85
C ILE A 184 13.23 10.09 10.42
N VAL A 185 11.98 9.94 10.87
CA VAL A 185 10.89 10.87 10.54
C VAL A 185 11.18 12.26 11.12
N ASP A 186 11.63 12.33 12.37
CA ASP A 186 12.01 13.60 13.01
C ASP A 186 13.23 14.25 12.33
N LEU A 187 14.15 13.46 11.80
CA LEU A 187 15.28 13.98 11.01
C LEU A 187 14.80 14.55 9.67
N LEU A 188 13.91 13.84 8.97
CA LEU A 188 13.37 14.27 7.68
C LEU A 188 12.51 15.53 7.80
N ILE A 189 11.62 15.60 8.79
CA ILE A 189 10.78 16.79 9.04
C ILE A 189 11.66 18.01 9.34
N ARG A 190 12.70 17.85 10.18
CA ARG A 190 13.66 18.95 10.43
C ARG A 190 14.46 19.34 9.19
N GLY A 191 14.81 18.37 8.35
CA GLY A 191 15.51 18.60 7.08
C GLY A 191 14.66 19.41 6.08
N LEU A 192 13.35 19.14 6.05
CA LEU A 192 12.38 19.89 5.27
C LEU A 192 12.06 21.26 5.87
N GLY A 193 12.17 21.45 7.19
CA GLY A 193 11.76 22.67 7.88
C GLY A 193 12.43 23.96 7.36
N ALA A 194 11.64 25.03 7.25
CA ALA A 194 12.18 26.37 7.08
C ALA A 194 12.86 26.85 8.39
N PRO A 195 14.00 27.56 8.33
CA PRO A 195 14.63 28.11 9.52
C PRO A 195 13.69 29.13 10.14
N ALA A 196 13.72 29.17 11.47
CA ALA A 196 13.02 30.17 12.23
C ALA A 196 13.33 31.57 11.66
N ARG A 197 12.27 32.30 11.31
CA ARG A 197 12.41 33.71 10.92
C ARG A 197 12.95 34.46 12.15
N PRO A 198 14.03 35.25 12.03
CA PRO A 198 14.59 36.00 13.15
C PRO A 198 13.62 37.05 13.69
#